data_AF-A0A7S1NL28-F1
#
_entry.id   AF-A0A7S1NL28-F1
#
_cell.length_a   1.000
_cell.length_b   1.000
_cell.length_c   1.000
_cell.angle_alpha   90.00
_cell.angle_beta   90.00
_cell.angle_gamma   90.00
#
_symmetry.space_group_name_H-M   'P 1'
#
loop_
_entity.id
_entity.type
_entity.pdbx_description
1 polymer ?
#
loop_
_entity_poly.entity_id
_entity_poly.type
_entity_poly.pdbx_seq_one_letter_code
_entity_poly.pdbx_strand_id
1 'polypeptide(L)'
;FFELHVSMRRPSIVPCLRMAHCLDALRVRRLATLGFDATHFDADDGLQQAALQFALHSGLNVLQTDAVSPSQLEGIGAILGGMKEEALLTDVAPSIHCKIGHFRSRGTPEWQECHAVRDQLYHCIHPMYLQYELLQASVALGQPKLHTAFINLPFLTTEARLTPLPDQFMSILYARLELAFQCLEDQVKSGIIHGYGIASDSFCIKAPDGTTQGHLSLAKCIALCQRVAGHQHHLRSIQVPLNINESRYYLCSSPEAHDCNFIEYAQRQGLSVIAERPLVTYGATSGTMQLYADIGPQAPMADAAERLGQRLQEHLNAAIHLEKKVLELLEGHEDVPQRKWHSFAHVLASQGTLDRMDNVHSFQKLATQYIRPMLTNLGQKLKEKNSEELMEWYRLYRAEIEGVCGLYTQVLEHRTHVHNRHLKGQINDLCPDLTSSPSLAQKALRAVLNTGVDAVACAMPTPRHFKELVQFHGALWDPVDRLQLRGLLGNGRIKHP
;
A
#
# COMPACT_ATOMS: atom_id res chain seq x y z
N PHE A 1 53.63 -39.94 -37.65
CA PHE A 1 55.02 -39.94 -37.16
C PHE A 1 55.46 -38.49 -37.00
N PHE A 2 55.80 -37.94 -35.84
CA PHE A 2 55.81 -38.41 -34.45
C PHE A 2 55.89 -37.13 -33.59
N GLU A 3 55.19 -37.12 -32.46
CA GLU A 3 55.31 -36.14 -31.37
C GLU A 3 56.72 -36.13 -30.73
N LEU A 4 57.06 -35.04 -30.03
CA LEU A 4 57.29 -34.97 -28.56
C LEU A 4 57.99 -33.64 -28.21
N HIS A 5 57.35 -32.70 -27.48
CA HIS A 5 57.42 -32.51 -26.00
C HIS A 5 58.84 -32.09 -25.52
N VAL A 6 59.09 -31.09 -24.65
CA VAL A 6 58.29 -30.52 -23.55
C VAL A 6 58.97 -29.26 -22.94
N SER A 7 58.16 -28.29 -22.49
CA SER A 7 58.23 -27.46 -21.25
C SER A 7 59.46 -26.53 -21.00
N MET A 8 59.36 -25.32 -20.41
CA MET A 8 58.44 -24.73 -19.43
C MET A 8 58.35 -23.20 -19.61
N ARG A 9 57.19 -22.59 -19.33
CA ARG A 9 57.03 -21.40 -18.47
C ARG A 9 55.54 -21.09 -18.25
N ARG A 10 55.17 -20.89 -16.98
CA ARG A 10 53.81 -20.65 -16.47
C ARG A 10 53.14 -19.42 -17.11
N PRO A 11 51.81 -19.41 -17.32
CA PRO A 11 51.03 -18.19 -17.35
C PRO A 11 50.25 -17.98 -16.06
N SER A 12 50.26 -16.72 -15.67
CA SER A 12 49.50 -16.02 -14.63
C SER A 12 48.00 -16.28 -14.65
N ILE A 13 47.44 -16.40 -13.44
CA ILE A 13 46.01 -16.34 -13.15
C ILE A 13 45.49 -14.94 -13.51
N VAL A 14 44.60 -14.86 -14.49
CA VAL A 14 43.73 -13.69 -14.71
C VAL A 14 42.35 -14.06 -14.14
N PRO A 15 41.83 -13.36 -13.13
CA PRO A 15 40.47 -13.60 -12.65
C PRO A 15 39.46 -13.10 -13.67
N CYS A 16 38.49 -13.95 -13.99
CA CYS A 16 37.43 -13.73 -14.97
C CYS A 16 36.60 -12.46 -14.69
N LEU A 17 36.75 -11.46 -15.57
CA LEU A 17 35.85 -10.30 -15.73
C LEU A 17 34.37 -10.65 -16.04
N ARG A 18 34.03 -11.93 -16.24
CA ARG A 18 32.64 -12.38 -16.50
C ARG A 18 31.76 -12.45 -15.25
N MET A 19 32.31 -12.50 -14.03
CA MET A 19 31.51 -12.62 -12.81
C MET A 19 30.89 -11.28 -12.36
N ALA A 20 31.56 -10.15 -12.63
CA ALA A 20 31.06 -8.81 -12.29
C ALA A 20 29.79 -8.44 -13.10
N HIS A 21 29.79 -8.68 -14.41
CA HIS A 21 28.63 -8.39 -15.26
C HIS A 21 27.41 -9.29 -14.94
N CYS A 22 27.63 -10.54 -14.50
CA CYS A 22 26.55 -11.40 -14.02
C CYS A 22 25.99 -10.94 -12.68
N LEU A 23 26.84 -10.48 -11.75
CA LEU A 23 26.41 -9.93 -10.47
C LEU A 23 25.68 -8.59 -10.64
N ASP A 24 26.10 -7.75 -11.58
CA ASP A 24 25.41 -6.50 -11.91
C ASP A 24 24.08 -6.76 -12.62
N ALA A 25 24.01 -7.70 -13.58
CA ALA A 25 22.74 -8.09 -14.20
C ALA A 25 21.76 -8.76 -13.20
N LEU A 26 22.27 -9.55 -12.25
CA LEU A 26 21.48 -10.11 -11.14
C LEU A 26 21.07 -9.04 -10.13
N ARG A 27 21.91 -8.05 -9.82
CA ARG A 27 21.57 -6.90 -8.97
C ARG A 27 20.52 -6.01 -9.63
N VAL A 28 20.65 -5.73 -10.92
CA VAL A 28 19.68 -4.95 -11.71
C VAL A 28 18.34 -5.70 -11.81
N ARG A 29 18.33 -7.03 -12.02
CA ARG A 29 17.09 -7.83 -11.94
C ARG A 29 16.49 -7.91 -10.52
N ARG A 30 17.32 -7.89 -9.46
CA ARG A 30 16.87 -7.95 -8.06
C ARG A 30 16.41 -6.61 -7.49
N LEU A 31 16.82 -5.49 -8.09
CA LEU A 31 16.23 -4.17 -7.87
C LEU A 31 14.99 -3.97 -8.74
N ALA A 32 14.84 -4.73 -9.84
CA ALA A 32 13.69 -4.71 -10.76
C ALA A 32 12.36 -5.19 -10.18
N THR A 33 12.40 -5.71 -8.97
CA THR A 33 11.34 -6.51 -8.35
C THR A 33 10.85 -5.88 -7.04
N LEU A 34 11.48 -4.83 -6.52
CA LEU A 34 10.98 -4.03 -5.40
C LEU A 34 10.48 -2.69 -5.95
N GLY A 35 9.26 -2.31 -5.58
CA GLY A 35 8.61 -1.10 -6.04
C GLY A 35 8.06 -0.25 -4.91
N PHE A 36 7.91 1.03 -5.19
CA PHE A 36 7.27 1.99 -4.31
C PHE A 36 5.79 2.14 -4.70
N ASP A 37 4.89 1.92 -3.74
CA ASP A 37 3.46 2.15 -3.94
C ASP A 37 3.07 3.54 -3.45
N ALA A 38 2.83 4.43 -4.42
CA ALA A 38 2.43 5.81 -4.23
C ALA A 38 0.92 6.02 -4.40
N THR A 39 0.08 4.97 -4.41
CA THR A 39 -1.39 5.06 -4.57
C THR A 39 -2.08 5.94 -3.50
N HIS A 40 -1.47 6.14 -2.33
CA HIS A 40 -1.97 7.05 -1.29
C HIS A 40 -1.00 8.16 -0.95
N PHE A 41 -0.17 8.53 -1.93
CA PHE A 41 0.85 9.56 -1.76
C PHE A 41 0.22 10.94 -1.52
N ASP A 42 0.64 11.60 -0.45
CA ASP A 42 0.27 12.98 -0.14
C ASP A 42 1.43 13.91 -0.53
N ALA A 43 1.18 14.75 -1.53
CA ALA A 43 2.17 15.69 -2.04
C ALA A 43 2.55 16.77 -1.02
N ASP A 44 1.76 16.99 0.05
CA ASP A 44 2.09 17.94 1.11
C ASP A 44 2.82 17.27 2.30
N ASP A 45 2.91 15.94 2.31
CA ASP A 45 3.59 15.19 3.36
C ASP A 45 5.09 15.05 3.06
N GLY A 46 5.90 15.90 3.70
CA GLY A 46 7.36 15.90 3.54
C GLY A 46 8.04 14.57 3.89
N LEU A 47 7.44 13.72 4.74
CA LEU A 47 7.98 12.38 5.01
C LEU A 47 7.77 11.44 3.83
N GLN A 48 6.60 11.51 3.18
CA GLN A 48 6.31 10.70 1.99
C GLN A 48 7.14 11.16 0.79
N GLN A 49 7.30 12.48 0.60
CA GLN A 49 8.19 13.02 -0.42
C GLN A 49 9.63 12.49 -0.24
N ALA A 50 10.17 12.61 0.98
CA ALA A 50 11.51 12.13 1.28
C ALA A 50 11.63 10.60 1.11
N ALA A 51 10.57 9.85 1.38
CA ALA A 51 10.55 8.39 1.20
C ALA A 51 10.62 8.02 -0.28
N LEU A 52 9.83 8.69 -1.13
CA LEU A 52 9.85 8.48 -2.58
C LEU A 52 11.20 8.89 -3.20
N GLN A 53 11.74 10.05 -2.82
CA GLN A 53 13.07 10.49 -3.27
C GLN A 53 14.15 9.49 -2.88
N PHE A 54 14.17 9.04 -1.62
CA PHE A 54 15.12 8.05 -1.15
C PHE A 54 14.98 6.70 -1.88
N ALA A 55 13.74 6.27 -2.13
CA ALA A 55 13.43 5.07 -2.90
C ALA A 55 14.01 5.12 -4.32
N LEU A 56 13.75 6.21 -5.05
CA LEU A 56 14.25 6.43 -6.40
C LEU A 56 15.78 6.55 -6.43
N HIS A 57 16.37 7.29 -5.50
CA HIS A 57 17.82 7.43 -5.39
C HIS A 57 18.53 6.12 -5.03
N SER A 58 17.83 5.21 -4.35
CA SER A 58 18.33 3.87 -4.00
C SER A 58 18.29 2.88 -5.18
N GLY A 59 17.82 3.31 -6.36
CA GLY A 59 17.78 2.47 -7.56
C GLY A 59 16.54 1.59 -7.68
N LEU A 60 15.46 1.88 -6.95
CA LEU A 60 14.17 1.28 -7.28
C LEU A 60 13.69 1.76 -8.64
N ASN A 61 13.10 0.83 -9.39
CA ASN A 61 12.64 1.08 -10.74
C ASN A 61 11.19 0.64 -10.98
N VAL A 62 10.42 0.36 -9.93
CA VAL A 62 8.97 0.14 -10.02
C VAL A 62 8.30 1.22 -9.19
N LEU A 63 7.50 2.05 -9.83
CA LEU A 63 6.67 3.07 -9.19
C LEU A 63 5.21 2.78 -9.52
N GLN A 64 4.44 2.40 -8.50
CA GLN A 64 3.00 2.21 -8.63
C GLN A 64 2.26 3.46 -8.16
N THR A 65 1.19 3.83 -8.85
CA THR A 65 0.24 4.87 -8.43
C THR A 65 -1.17 4.54 -8.91
N ASP A 66 -2.15 5.38 -8.58
CA ASP A 66 -3.47 5.40 -9.22
C ASP A 66 -3.72 6.77 -9.89
N ALA A 67 -4.77 6.83 -10.73
CA ALA A 67 -5.22 8.06 -11.40
C ALA A 67 -6.38 8.77 -10.66
N VAL A 68 -6.58 8.48 -9.37
CA VAL A 68 -7.75 8.96 -8.62
C VAL A 68 -7.61 10.43 -8.23
N SER A 69 -6.39 10.89 -7.94
CA SER A 69 -6.10 12.25 -7.48
C SER A 69 -5.08 12.95 -8.38
N PRO A 70 -5.48 14.03 -9.09
CA PRO A 70 -4.54 14.83 -9.88
C PRO A 70 -3.40 15.42 -9.05
N SER A 71 -3.67 15.98 -7.86
CA SER A 71 -2.66 16.61 -7.01
C SER A 71 -1.58 15.62 -6.54
N GLN A 72 -1.97 14.36 -6.30
CA GLN A 72 -1.03 13.28 -6.00
C GLN A 72 -0.10 13.01 -7.18
N LEU A 73 -0.66 12.87 -8.39
CA LEU A 73 0.14 12.63 -9.60
C LEU A 73 1.05 13.81 -9.94
N GLU A 74 0.58 15.05 -9.77
CA GLU A 74 1.38 16.27 -9.93
C GLU A 74 2.55 16.29 -8.95
N GLY A 75 2.32 15.94 -7.67
CA GLY A 75 3.38 15.85 -6.66
C GLY A 75 4.43 14.79 -7.00
N ILE A 76 3.99 13.61 -7.44
CA ILE A 76 4.90 12.54 -7.91
C ILE A 76 5.68 13.02 -9.15
N GLY A 77 5.00 13.66 -10.09
CA GLY A 77 5.60 14.22 -11.31
C GLY A 77 6.65 15.28 -11.03
N ALA A 78 6.39 16.18 -10.07
CA ALA A 78 7.34 17.19 -9.63
C ALA A 78 8.62 16.57 -9.04
N ILE A 79 8.49 15.52 -8.24
CA ILE A 79 9.65 14.79 -7.69
C ILE A 79 10.44 14.11 -8.82
N LEU A 80 9.77 13.42 -9.74
CA LEU A 80 10.43 12.78 -10.89
C LEU A 80 11.15 13.80 -11.77
N GLY A 81 10.52 14.95 -12.03
CA GLY A 81 11.09 16.06 -12.78
C GLY A 81 12.34 16.63 -12.11
N GLY A 82 12.25 16.99 -10.83
CA GLY A 82 13.39 17.53 -10.07
C GLY A 82 14.56 16.54 -9.99
N MET A 83 14.30 15.26 -9.71
CA MET A 83 15.37 14.25 -9.67
C MET A 83 16.03 14.01 -11.04
N LYS A 84 15.28 14.18 -12.14
CA LYS A 84 15.83 14.10 -13.49
C LYS A 84 16.71 15.32 -13.82
N GLU A 85 16.29 16.51 -13.44
CA GLU A 85 17.06 17.75 -13.61
C GLU A 85 18.37 17.73 -12.82
N GLU A 86 18.35 17.18 -11.61
CA GLU A 86 19.51 17.04 -10.73
C GLU A 86 20.39 15.82 -11.07
N ALA A 87 20.06 15.05 -12.11
CA ALA A 87 20.73 13.80 -12.49
C ALA A 87 20.87 12.79 -11.31
N LEU A 88 19.87 12.78 -10.42
CA LEU A 88 19.81 11.92 -9.24
C LEU A 88 19.09 10.59 -9.48
N LEU A 89 18.44 10.43 -10.63
CA LEU A 89 17.93 9.15 -11.07
C LEU A 89 19.09 8.28 -11.57
N THR A 90 19.04 6.99 -11.25
CA THR A 90 19.91 6.01 -11.90
C THR A 90 19.72 6.03 -13.42
N ASP A 91 20.70 5.55 -14.20
CA ASP A 91 20.61 5.46 -15.67
C ASP A 91 19.33 4.76 -16.18
N VAL A 92 18.69 3.97 -15.33
CA VAL A 92 17.39 3.35 -15.58
C VAL A 92 16.30 4.18 -14.91
N ALA A 93 15.44 4.80 -15.72
CA ALA A 93 14.22 5.46 -15.25
C ALA A 93 13.25 4.44 -14.62
N PRO A 94 12.48 4.81 -13.60
CA PRO A 94 11.50 3.91 -13.02
C PRO A 94 10.38 3.57 -14.01
N SER A 95 10.00 2.30 -14.01
CA SER A 95 8.78 1.82 -14.63
C SER A 95 7.55 2.30 -13.85
N ILE A 96 6.68 3.05 -14.52
CA ILE A 96 5.49 3.67 -13.92
C ILE A 96 4.26 2.82 -14.24
N HIS A 97 3.65 2.29 -13.19
CA HIS A 97 2.48 1.42 -13.20
C HIS A 97 1.30 2.18 -12.62
N CYS A 98 0.33 2.53 -13.45
CA CYS A 98 -0.80 3.35 -13.04
C CYS A 98 -2.09 2.53 -13.01
N LYS A 99 -2.77 2.50 -11.86
CA LYS A 99 -4.13 1.96 -11.74
C LYS A 99 -5.15 2.96 -12.26
N ILE A 100 -5.98 2.50 -13.18
CA ILE A 100 -7.05 3.25 -13.83
C ILE A 100 -8.41 2.63 -13.52
N GLY A 101 -9.46 3.40 -13.78
CA GLY A 101 -10.84 2.98 -13.66
C GLY A 101 -11.53 3.46 -12.39
N HIS A 102 -10.93 4.35 -11.60
CA HIS A 102 -11.55 4.91 -10.40
C HIS A 102 -11.44 6.44 -10.36
N PHE A 103 -12.50 7.08 -9.91
CA PHE A 103 -12.48 8.52 -9.67
C PHE A 103 -13.33 8.91 -8.47
N ARG A 104 -13.08 10.12 -7.98
CA ARG A 104 -13.90 10.75 -6.95
C ARG A 104 -14.87 11.74 -7.53
N SER A 105 -16.11 11.73 -7.06
CA SER A 105 -17.13 12.73 -7.39
C SER A 105 -18.00 13.04 -6.17
N ARG A 106 -18.27 14.32 -5.93
CA ARG A 106 -19.18 14.78 -4.87
C ARG A 106 -20.66 14.74 -5.28
N GLY A 107 -20.95 14.54 -6.56
CA GLY A 107 -22.29 14.45 -7.13
C GLY A 107 -22.47 13.23 -8.01
N THR A 108 -23.60 13.15 -8.71
CA THR A 108 -23.85 12.09 -9.68
C THR A 108 -22.80 12.16 -10.79
N PRO A 109 -22.05 11.07 -11.04
CA PRO A 109 -21.04 11.04 -12.10
C PRO A 109 -21.69 11.17 -13.48
N GLU A 110 -21.02 11.89 -14.39
CA GLU A 110 -21.49 12.12 -15.77
C GLU A 110 -21.03 11.01 -16.74
N TRP A 111 -20.21 10.08 -16.26
CA TRP A 111 -19.67 9.00 -17.09
C TRP A 111 -20.69 7.87 -17.27
N GLN A 112 -20.81 7.39 -18.51
CA GLN A 112 -21.63 6.22 -18.80
C GLN A 112 -21.08 4.99 -18.07
N GLU A 113 -21.99 4.09 -17.69
CA GLU A 113 -21.65 2.77 -17.16
C GLU A 113 -20.77 2.77 -15.89
N CYS A 114 -20.73 3.87 -15.16
CA CYS A 114 -20.03 3.96 -13.88
C CYS A 114 -20.91 3.46 -12.71
N HIS A 115 -20.26 2.95 -11.67
CA HIS A 115 -20.91 2.39 -10.48
C HIS A 115 -20.27 2.96 -9.22
N ALA A 116 -21.08 3.21 -8.21
CA ALA A 116 -20.58 3.68 -6.91
C ALA A 116 -19.93 2.50 -6.15
N VAL A 117 -18.68 2.68 -5.72
CA VAL A 117 -17.95 1.67 -4.93
C VAL A 117 -18.13 1.94 -3.43
N ARG A 118 -18.02 3.20 -3.03
CA ARG A 118 -18.27 3.71 -1.66
C ARG A 118 -18.46 5.22 -1.72
N ASP A 119 -18.69 5.87 -0.57
CA ASP A 119 -18.92 7.31 -0.51
C ASP A 119 -17.91 8.11 -1.35
N GLN A 120 -18.45 8.83 -2.34
CA GLN A 120 -17.73 9.66 -3.32
C GLN A 120 -16.67 8.93 -4.16
N LEU A 121 -16.60 7.60 -4.18
CA LEU A 121 -15.69 6.82 -5.01
C LEU A 121 -16.48 5.98 -6.01
N TYR A 122 -16.17 6.17 -7.29
CA TYR A 122 -16.83 5.50 -8.40
C TYR A 122 -15.83 4.69 -9.20
N HIS A 123 -16.33 3.66 -9.89
CA HIS A 123 -15.57 2.83 -10.82
C HIS A 123 -16.17 2.94 -12.22
N CYS A 124 -15.31 3.11 -13.23
CA CYS A 124 -15.69 3.20 -14.63
C CYS A 124 -14.59 2.65 -15.54
N ILE A 125 -14.93 1.74 -16.45
CA ILE A 125 -14.01 1.21 -17.47
C ILE A 125 -14.50 1.51 -18.88
N HIS A 126 -15.41 2.47 -19.02
CA HIS A 126 -15.91 2.89 -20.32
C HIS A 126 -14.76 3.50 -21.14
N PRO A 127 -14.59 3.15 -22.44
CA PRO A 127 -13.46 3.59 -23.26
C PRO A 127 -13.19 5.10 -23.23
N MET A 128 -14.23 5.93 -23.34
CA MET A 128 -14.07 7.39 -23.30
C MET A 128 -13.47 7.89 -21.98
N TYR A 129 -13.86 7.28 -20.87
CA TYR A 129 -13.34 7.65 -19.56
C TYR A 129 -11.89 7.17 -19.39
N LEU A 130 -11.58 5.93 -19.77
CA LEU A 130 -10.21 5.41 -19.67
C LEU A 130 -9.23 6.24 -20.51
N GLN A 131 -9.63 6.64 -21.72
CA GLN A 131 -8.82 7.53 -22.56
C GLN A 131 -8.59 8.89 -21.87
N TYR A 132 -9.65 9.49 -21.32
CA TYR A 132 -9.54 10.75 -20.58
C TYR A 132 -8.61 10.62 -19.37
N GLU A 133 -8.83 9.61 -18.53
CA GLU A 133 -8.08 9.36 -17.30
C GLU A 133 -6.59 9.13 -17.59
N LEU A 134 -6.24 8.33 -18.60
CA LEU A 134 -4.85 8.09 -18.99
C LEU A 134 -4.15 9.37 -19.48
N LEU A 135 -4.85 10.19 -20.26
CA LEU A 135 -4.30 11.47 -20.71
C LEU A 135 -4.05 12.41 -19.52
N GLN A 136 -5.02 12.53 -18.61
CA GLN A 136 -4.84 13.34 -17.40
C GLN A 136 -3.68 12.81 -16.55
N ALA A 137 -3.57 11.49 -16.37
CA ALA A 137 -2.51 10.89 -15.59
C ALA A 137 -1.11 11.14 -16.20
N SER A 138 -0.99 11.01 -17.52
CA SER A 138 0.25 11.29 -18.26
C SER A 138 0.68 12.75 -18.11
N VAL A 139 -0.26 13.68 -18.25
CA VAL A 139 -0.01 15.13 -18.09
C VAL A 139 0.39 15.46 -16.65
N ALA A 140 -0.37 15.01 -15.66
CA ALA A 140 -0.10 15.29 -14.25
C ALA A 140 1.26 14.76 -13.79
N LEU A 141 1.64 13.55 -14.22
CA LEU A 141 2.96 12.98 -13.93
C LEU A 141 4.11 13.67 -14.67
N GLY A 142 3.84 14.44 -15.72
CA GLY A 142 4.86 14.93 -16.64
C GLY A 142 5.55 13.80 -17.41
N GLN A 143 4.86 12.67 -17.61
CA GLN A 143 5.41 11.46 -18.24
C GLN A 143 4.63 11.16 -19.51
N PRO A 144 5.21 11.39 -20.70
CA PRO A 144 4.49 11.24 -21.96
C PRO A 144 4.09 9.78 -22.25
N LYS A 145 4.71 8.82 -21.56
CA LYS A 145 4.43 7.40 -21.73
C LYS A 145 4.53 6.65 -20.41
N LEU A 146 3.44 5.99 -20.01
CA LEU A 146 3.40 5.11 -18.84
C LEU A 146 3.85 3.69 -19.21
N HIS A 147 4.41 2.94 -18.26
CA HIS A 147 4.87 1.58 -18.54
C HIS A 147 3.70 0.60 -18.58
N THR A 148 2.81 0.66 -17.60
CA THR A 148 1.61 -0.20 -17.59
C THR A 148 0.42 0.53 -17.02
N ALA A 149 -0.71 0.45 -17.72
CA ALA A 149 -2.01 0.83 -17.18
C ALA A 149 -2.74 -0.42 -16.66
N PHE A 150 -3.08 -0.44 -15.38
CA PHE A 150 -3.83 -1.53 -14.76
C PHE A 150 -5.30 -1.15 -14.64
N ILE A 151 -6.19 -1.88 -15.31
CA ILE A 151 -7.62 -1.81 -14.98
C ILE A 151 -7.79 -2.33 -13.55
N ASN A 152 -8.22 -1.46 -12.63
CA ASN A 152 -8.37 -1.81 -11.23
C ASN A 152 -9.79 -2.31 -10.95
N LEU A 153 -9.93 -3.61 -10.66
CA LEU A 153 -11.21 -4.29 -10.40
C LEU A 153 -11.29 -4.84 -8.94
N PRO A 154 -11.31 -3.98 -7.90
CA PRO A 154 -11.31 -4.41 -6.49
C PRO A 154 -12.71 -4.67 -5.93
N PHE A 155 -13.77 -4.23 -6.62
CA PHE A 155 -15.14 -4.30 -6.10
C PHE A 155 -15.77 -5.70 -6.24
N LEU A 156 -15.20 -6.57 -7.10
CA LEU A 156 -15.73 -7.91 -7.34
C LEU A 156 -15.82 -8.78 -6.08
N THR A 157 -14.79 -8.76 -5.20
CA THR A 157 -14.94 -9.45 -3.91
C THR A 157 -15.80 -8.68 -2.92
N THR A 158 -15.76 -7.34 -2.94
CA THR A 158 -16.44 -6.52 -1.95
C THR A 158 -17.96 -6.61 -2.13
N GLU A 159 -18.45 -6.48 -3.36
CA GLU A 159 -19.87 -6.63 -3.69
C GLU A 159 -20.33 -8.08 -3.52
N ALA A 160 -19.57 -9.08 -4.02
CA ALA A 160 -19.93 -10.49 -3.86
C ALA A 160 -19.98 -10.95 -2.40
N ARG A 161 -19.29 -10.26 -1.47
CA ARG A 161 -19.35 -10.51 -0.02
C ARG A 161 -20.57 -9.89 0.64
N LEU A 162 -21.09 -8.78 0.11
CA LEU A 162 -22.17 -8.00 0.73
C LEU A 162 -23.54 -8.35 0.14
N THR A 163 -23.59 -8.69 -1.14
CA THR A 163 -24.82 -9.01 -1.88
C THR A 163 -24.55 -10.02 -3.00
N PRO A 164 -25.47 -10.95 -3.27
CA PRO A 164 -25.37 -11.82 -4.45
C PRO A 164 -25.26 -10.97 -5.72
N LEU A 165 -24.28 -11.27 -6.57
CA LEU A 165 -24.13 -10.58 -7.85
C LEU A 165 -25.28 -11.00 -8.78
N PRO A 166 -25.81 -10.07 -9.61
CA PRO A 166 -26.81 -10.43 -10.62
C PRO A 166 -26.28 -11.50 -11.59
N ASP A 167 -27.15 -12.40 -12.08
CA ASP A 167 -26.75 -13.53 -12.94
C ASP A 167 -25.93 -13.11 -14.18
N GLN A 168 -26.26 -11.96 -14.78
CA GLN A 168 -25.60 -11.45 -15.98
C GLN A 168 -24.38 -10.57 -15.71
N PHE A 169 -24.06 -10.32 -14.43
CA PHE A 169 -23.03 -9.37 -14.04
C PHE A 169 -21.67 -9.71 -14.66
N MET A 170 -21.23 -10.97 -14.56
CA MET A 170 -19.94 -11.38 -15.13
C MET A 170 -19.92 -11.30 -16.66
N SER A 171 -21.02 -11.64 -17.34
CA SER A 171 -21.10 -11.50 -18.81
C SER A 171 -21.01 -10.03 -19.25
N ILE A 172 -21.68 -9.13 -18.53
CA ILE A 172 -21.62 -7.68 -18.80
C ILE A 172 -20.20 -7.17 -18.54
N LEU A 173 -19.56 -7.60 -17.45
CA LEU A 173 -18.18 -7.24 -17.14
C LEU A 173 -17.21 -7.67 -18.25
N TYR A 174 -17.30 -8.92 -18.73
CA TYR A 174 -16.44 -9.38 -19.82
C TYR A 174 -16.68 -8.61 -21.13
N ALA A 175 -17.93 -8.26 -21.44
CA ALA A 175 -18.24 -7.42 -22.61
C ALA A 175 -17.63 -6.01 -22.47
N ARG A 176 -17.71 -5.40 -21.28
CA ARG A 176 -17.06 -4.11 -21.00
C ARG A 176 -15.54 -4.20 -21.03
N LEU A 177 -14.96 -5.29 -20.53
CA LEU A 177 -13.53 -5.54 -20.60
C LEU A 177 -13.04 -5.67 -22.04
N GLU A 178 -13.81 -6.29 -22.93
CA GLU A 178 -13.48 -6.35 -24.37
C GLU A 178 -13.31 -4.94 -24.95
N LEU A 179 -14.26 -4.05 -24.69
CA LEU A 179 -14.21 -2.65 -25.12
C LEU A 179 -13.06 -1.88 -24.46
N ALA A 180 -12.82 -2.10 -23.17
CA ALA A 180 -11.71 -1.51 -22.45
C ALA A 180 -10.36 -1.95 -23.02
N PHE A 181 -10.18 -3.24 -23.34
CA PHE A 181 -8.95 -3.74 -23.97
C PHE A 181 -8.75 -3.14 -25.36
N GLN A 182 -9.81 -3.00 -26.16
CA GLN A 182 -9.71 -2.30 -27.44
C GLN A 182 -9.22 -0.86 -27.26
N CYS A 183 -9.77 -0.12 -26.30
CA CYS A 183 -9.32 1.23 -25.96
C CYS A 183 -7.84 1.25 -25.57
N LEU A 184 -7.40 0.32 -24.71
CA LEU A 184 -6.02 0.25 -24.24
C LEU A 184 -5.03 -0.14 -25.33
N GLU A 185 -5.41 -1.01 -26.27
CA GLU A 185 -4.61 -1.28 -27.47
C GLU A 185 -4.43 -0.02 -28.33
N ASP A 186 -5.46 0.80 -28.45
CA ASP A 186 -5.36 2.08 -29.15
C ASP A 186 -4.47 3.09 -28.38
N GLN A 187 -4.48 3.07 -27.04
CA GLN A 187 -3.54 3.84 -26.22
C GLN A 187 -2.09 3.35 -26.32
N VAL A 188 -1.87 2.05 -26.58
CA VAL A 188 -0.53 1.53 -26.90
C VAL A 188 -0.08 2.05 -28.26
N LYS A 189 -0.94 1.99 -29.28
CA LYS A 189 -0.63 2.49 -30.63
C LYS A 189 -0.33 3.99 -30.64
N SER A 190 -1.06 4.78 -29.83
CA SER A 190 -0.81 6.22 -29.68
C SER A 190 0.43 6.54 -28.84
N GLY A 191 1.04 5.54 -28.22
CA GLY A 191 2.26 5.68 -27.44
C GLY A 191 2.06 6.21 -26.02
N ILE A 192 0.82 6.31 -25.52
CA ILE A 192 0.52 6.77 -24.15
C ILE A 192 0.93 5.72 -23.12
N ILE A 193 0.83 4.43 -23.46
CA ILE A 193 1.26 3.32 -22.59
C ILE A 193 2.13 2.32 -23.34
N HIS A 194 3.04 1.62 -22.66
CA HIS A 194 3.80 0.50 -23.26
C HIS A 194 3.00 -0.81 -23.31
N GLY A 195 2.10 -0.99 -22.35
CA GLY A 195 1.20 -2.14 -22.27
C GLY A 195 0.19 -1.93 -21.16
N TYR A 196 -0.65 -2.94 -20.94
CA TYR A 196 -1.68 -2.89 -19.92
C TYR A 196 -1.77 -4.19 -19.12
N GLY A 197 -2.50 -4.10 -18.02
CA GLY A 197 -2.71 -5.19 -17.08
C GLY A 197 -4.04 -5.10 -16.38
N ILE A 198 -4.28 -6.06 -15.50
CA ILE A 198 -5.48 -6.12 -14.65
C ILE A 198 -5.02 -6.23 -13.20
N ALA A 199 -5.50 -5.34 -12.34
CA ALA A 199 -5.33 -5.43 -10.90
C ALA A 199 -6.64 -5.93 -10.29
N SER A 200 -6.63 -7.12 -9.66
CA SER A 200 -7.85 -7.65 -9.04
C SER A 200 -7.54 -8.65 -7.93
N ASP A 201 -8.38 -8.63 -6.91
CA ASP A 201 -8.41 -9.62 -5.84
C ASP A 201 -9.22 -10.89 -6.20
N SER A 202 -9.85 -10.89 -7.37
CA SER A 202 -10.92 -11.84 -7.72
C SER A 202 -10.47 -13.02 -8.57
N PHE A 203 -9.19 -13.08 -8.95
CA PHE A 203 -8.66 -14.19 -9.73
C PHE A 203 -8.67 -15.54 -9.00
N CYS A 204 -8.67 -15.55 -7.66
CA CYS A 204 -8.58 -16.78 -6.87
C CYS A 204 -9.71 -16.91 -5.83
N ILE A 205 -10.93 -16.45 -6.15
CA ILE A 205 -12.10 -16.66 -5.29
C ILE A 205 -12.54 -18.12 -5.37
N LYS A 206 -12.66 -18.77 -4.22
CA LYS A 206 -13.47 -19.98 -4.02
C LYS A 206 -14.46 -19.69 -2.91
N ALA A 207 -15.76 -19.66 -3.19
CA ALA A 207 -16.74 -19.56 -2.12
C ALA A 207 -16.78 -20.90 -1.34
N PRO A 208 -17.04 -20.88 -0.01
CA PRO A 208 -17.14 -22.08 0.80
C PRO A 208 -18.20 -23.09 0.34
N ASP A 209 -19.22 -22.63 -0.40
CA ASP A 209 -20.29 -23.44 -0.99
C ASP A 209 -19.95 -23.99 -2.39
N GLY A 210 -18.73 -23.75 -2.88
CA GLY A 210 -18.29 -24.16 -4.22
C GLY A 210 -18.74 -23.23 -5.35
N THR A 211 -19.46 -22.14 -5.05
CA THR A 211 -19.86 -21.16 -6.06
C THR A 211 -18.68 -20.24 -6.44
N THR A 212 -18.61 -19.87 -7.72
CA THR A 212 -17.56 -18.99 -8.28
C THR A 212 -18.11 -17.59 -8.55
N GLN A 213 -19.10 -17.12 -7.77
CA GLN A 213 -19.65 -15.78 -7.96
C GLN A 213 -18.53 -14.74 -7.75
N GLY A 214 -18.35 -13.86 -8.76
CA GLY A 214 -17.31 -12.84 -8.76
C GLY A 214 -15.91 -13.32 -9.20
N HIS A 215 -15.70 -14.60 -9.52
CA HIS A 215 -14.40 -15.06 -10.02
C HIS A 215 -14.08 -14.46 -11.40
N LEU A 216 -12.98 -13.69 -11.46
CA LEU A 216 -12.42 -13.17 -12.69
C LEU A 216 -11.46 -14.20 -13.29
N SER A 217 -11.83 -14.83 -14.39
CA SER A 217 -11.02 -15.85 -15.05
C SER A 217 -9.94 -15.20 -15.90
N LEU A 218 -8.67 -15.49 -15.57
CA LEU A 218 -7.54 -14.95 -16.32
C LEU A 218 -7.51 -15.49 -17.76
N ALA A 219 -7.86 -16.77 -17.94
CA ALA A 219 -7.97 -17.39 -19.26
C ALA A 219 -8.97 -16.64 -20.17
N LYS A 220 -10.14 -16.25 -19.63
CA LYS A 220 -11.14 -15.48 -20.39
C LYS A 220 -10.62 -14.08 -20.73
N CYS A 221 -9.95 -13.40 -19.80
CA CYS A 221 -9.33 -12.10 -20.07
C CYS A 221 -8.30 -12.19 -21.21
N ILE A 222 -7.42 -13.20 -21.19
CA ILE A 222 -6.44 -13.42 -22.27
C ILE A 222 -7.14 -13.67 -23.60
N ALA A 223 -8.18 -14.50 -23.62
CA ALA A 223 -8.96 -14.78 -24.83
C ALA A 223 -9.65 -13.52 -25.39
N LEU A 224 -10.08 -12.59 -24.54
CA LEU A 224 -10.61 -11.29 -24.96
C LEU A 224 -9.51 -10.43 -25.62
N CYS A 225 -8.34 -10.32 -24.99
CA CYS A 225 -7.20 -9.60 -25.56
C CYS A 225 -6.79 -10.18 -26.93
N GLN A 226 -6.77 -11.51 -27.06
CA GLN A 226 -6.50 -12.19 -28.33
C GLN A 226 -7.56 -11.93 -29.40
N ARG A 227 -8.84 -11.82 -29.03
CA ARG A 227 -9.91 -11.42 -29.95
C ARG A 227 -9.73 -9.99 -30.46
N VAL A 228 -9.34 -9.08 -29.56
CA VAL A 228 -9.18 -7.66 -29.82
C VAL A 228 -7.95 -7.37 -30.70
N ALA A 229 -6.79 -7.96 -30.38
CA ALA A 229 -5.51 -7.60 -31.00
C ALA A 229 -4.66 -8.80 -31.47
N GLY A 230 -5.23 -10.00 -31.50
CA GLY A 230 -4.52 -11.22 -31.89
C GLY A 230 -3.41 -11.60 -30.89
N HIS A 231 -2.47 -12.44 -31.33
CA HIS A 231 -1.35 -12.88 -30.50
C HIS A 231 -0.34 -11.76 -30.14
N GLN A 232 -0.44 -10.60 -30.78
CA GLN A 232 0.41 -9.43 -30.52
C GLN A 232 -0.23 -8.43 -29.54
N HIS A 233 -1.31 -8.81 -28.84
CA HIS A 233 -1.91 -7.98 -27.80
C HIS A 233 -0.89 -7.54 -26.74
N HIS A 234 -1.17 -6.44 -26.05
CA HIS A 234 -0.28 -5.79 -25.08
C HIS A 234 -0.69 -5.97 -23.61
N LEU A 235 -1.52 -6.98 -23.33
CA LEU A 235 -1.63 -7.52 -21.97
C LEU A 235 -0.26 -8.07 -21.53
N ARG A 236 0.33 -7.49 -20.49
CA ARG A 236 1.69 -7.82 -20.03
C ARG A 236 1.77 -8.20 -18.57
N SER A 237 0.85 -7.71 -17.73
CA SER A 237 0.99 -7.83 -16.29
C SER A 237 -0.35 -8.08 -15.60
N ILE A 238 -0.31 -8.80 -14.49
CA ILE A 238 -1.41 -8.94 -13.55
C ILE A 238 -0.92 -8.47 -12.19
N GLN A 239 -1.81 -7.80 -11.47
CA GLN A 239 -1.54 -7.39 -10.11
C GLN A 239 -2.53 -8.02 -9.15
N VAL A 240 -2.00 -8.61 -8.08
CA VAL A 240 -2.78 -9.33 -7.07
C VAL A 240 -2.34 -8.94 -5.67
N PRO A 241 -3.27 -8.92 -4.70
CA PRO A 241 -2.90 -8.79 -3.31
C PRO A 241 -2.18 -10.04 -2.83
N LEU A 242 -0.97 -9.86 -2.31
CA LEU A 242 -0.16 -10.98 -1.84
C LEU A 242 0.69 -10.55 -0.65
N ASN A 243 0.32 -11.05 0.52
CA ASN A 243 1.08 -10.94 1.77
C ASN A 243 0.94 -12.25 2.55
N ILE A 244 1.48 -12.29 3.77
CA ILE A 244 1.45 -13.49 4.62
C ILE A 244 0.01 -13.98 4.88
N ASN A 245 -0.97 -13.07 4.96
CA ASN A 245 -2.38 -13.41 5.16
C ASN A 245 -3.18 -13.61 3.86
N GLU A 246 -2.67 -13.11 2.72
CA GLU A 246 -3.34 -13.14 1.40
C GLU A 246 -2.56 -14.01 0.41
N SER A 247 -2.16 -15.18 0.85
CA SER A 247 -1.26 -16.10 0.15
C SER A 247 -1.91 -17.05 -0.84
N ARG A 248 -3.23 -16.92 -1.07
CA ARG A 248 -4.03 -17.87 -1.89
C ARG A 248 -3.49 -18.05 -3.31
N TYR A 249 -2.91 -17.02 -3.91
CA TYR A 249 -2.35 -17.05 -5.27
C TYR A 249 -1.15 -18.00 -5.41
N TYR A 250 -0.45 -18.25 -4.31
CA TYR A 250 0.69 -19.18 -4.25
C TYR A 250 0.27 -20.57 -3.73
N LEU A 251 -0.64 -20.62 -2.77
CA LEU A 251 -1.01 -21.86 -2.10
C LEU A 251 -1.97 -22.73 -2.89
N CYS A 252 -2.98 -22.10 -3.50
CA CYS A 252 -4.03 -22.81 -4.21
C CYS A 252 -3.60 -23.09 -5.64
N SER A 253 -3.99 -24.26 -6.17
CA SER A 253 -3.97 -24.48 -7.62
C SER A 253 -4.77 -23.40 -8.33
N SER A 254 -4.30 -22.98 -9.50
CA SER A 254 -5.04 -22.06 -10.37
C SER A 254 -6.43 -22.65 -10.67
N PRO A 255 -7.48 -21.81 -10.66
CA PRO A 255 -8.79 -22.21 -11.17
C PRO A 255 -8.76 -22.67 -12.63
N GLU A 256 -7.82 -22.16 -13.41
CA GLU A 256 -7.62 -22.42 -14.83
C GLU A 256 -6.68 -23.61 -15.12
N ALA A 257 -5.78 -23.95 -14.19
CA ALA A 257 -4.83 -25.05 -14.32
C ALA A 257 -4.55 -25.71 -12.97
N HIS A 258 -4.89 -27.00 -12.83
CA HIS A 258 -4.79 -27.70 -11.55
C HIS A 258 -3.36 -28.11 -11.15
N ASP A 259 -2.43 -28.16 -12.10
CA ASP A 259 -1.04 -28.62 -11.93
C ASP A 259 -0.07 -27.53 -11.44
N CYS A 260 -0.53 -26.28 -11.36
CA CYS A 260 0.29 -25.14 -10.95
C CYS A 260 -0.53 -24.14 -10.13
N ASN A 261 0.16 -23.25 -9.41
CA ASN A 261 -0.52 -22.15 -8.71
C ASN A 261 -0.85 -21.00 -9.68
N PHE A 262 -1.58 -19.98 -9.20
CA PHE A 262 -1.99 -18.85 -10.05
C PHE A 262 -0.80 -18.05 -10.60
N ILE A 263 0.24 -17.83 -9.79
CA ILE A 263 1.43 -17.08 -10.20
C ILE A 263 2.13 -17.81 -11.36
N GLU A 264 2.36 -19.11 -11.20
CA GLU A 264 2.96 -19.97 -12.23
C GLU A 264 2.08 -20.02 -13.50
N TYR A 265 0.76 -20.12 -13.35
CA TYR A 265 -0.16 -20.09 -14.49
C TYR A 265 -0.03 -18.80 -15.29
N ALA A 266 -0.08 -17.63 -14.63
CA ALA A 266 0.06 -16.33 -15.28
C ALA A 266 1.40 -16.20 -16.03
N GLN A 267 2.50 -16.65 -15.40
CA GLN A 267 3.83 -16.63 -16.02
C GLN A 267 3.95 -17.55 -17.22
N ARG A 268 3.30 -18.73 -17.20
CA ARG A 268 3.21 -19.62 -18.38
C ARG A 268 2.47 -18.97 -19.56
N GLN A 269 1.58 -18.01 -19.29
CA GLN A 269 0.91 -17.20 -20.32
C GLN A 269 1.74 -15.98 -20.76
N GLY A 270 2.98 -15.82 -20.26
CA GLY A 270 3.85 -14.70 -20.58
C GLY A 270 3.50 -13.40 -19.86
N LEU A 271 2.74 -13.49 -18.75
CA LEU A 271 2.36 -12.32 -17.94
C LEU A 271 3.26 -12.19 -16.72
N SER A 272 3.68 -10.95 -16.42
CA SER A 272 4.35 -10.61 -15.17
C SER A 272 3.35 -10.51 -14.02
N VAL A 273 3.69 -11.02 -12.84
CA VAL A 273 2.84 -10.94 -11.64
C VAL A 273 3.44 -9.95 -10.66
N ILE A 274 2.68 -8.90 -10.35
CA ILE A 274 3.04 -7.89 -9.35
C ILE A 274 2.20 -8.13 -8.08
N ALA A 275 2.88 -8.31 -6.95
CA ALA A 275 2.25 -8.37 -5.65
C ALA A 275 2.04 -6.96 -5.09
N GLU A 276 0.79 -6.57 -4.83
CA GLU A 276 0.49 -5.33 -4.12
C GLU A 276 0.32 -5.58 -2.62
N ARG A 277 0.49 -4.51 -1.82
CA ARG A 277 0.30 -4.49 -0.36
C ARG A 277 0.96 -5.68 0.39
N PRO A 278 2.23 -6.01 0.10
CA PRO A 278 2.93 -7.13 0.74
C PRO A 278 3.11 -6.95 2.25
N LEU A 279 2.99 -5.71 2.73
CA LEU A 279 3.19 -5.33 4.12
C LEU A 279 1.91 -4.90 4.83
N VAL A 280 0.76 -4.92 4.15
CA VAL A 280 -0.49 -4.44 4.71
C VAL A 280 -1.59 -5.44 4.43
N THR A 281 -2.25 -5.91 5.49
CA THR A 281 -3.51 -6.66 5.37
C THR A 281 -4.64 -5.80 5.90
N TYR A 282 -5.74 -5.72 5.15
CA TYR A 282 -6.99 -5.11 5.60
C TYR A 282 -7.93 -6.20 6.11
N GLY A 283 -8.40 -6.08 7.34
CA GLY A 283 -9.36 -7.00 7.96
C GLY A 283 -10.72 -6.92 7.27
N ALA A 284 -11.24 -8.07 6.83
CA ALA A 284 -12.46 -8.19 6.02
C ALA A 284 -13.75 -7.68 6.70
N THR A 285 -13.78 -7.51 8.02
CA THR A 285 -15.00 -7.18 8.79
C THR A 285 -14.82 -6.08 9.83
N SER A 286 -13.58 -5.73 10.20
CA SER A 286 -13.31 -4.82 11.33
C SER A 286 -12.65 -3.50 10.93
N GLY A 287 -12.29 -3.31 9.65
CA GLY A 287 -11.53 -2.12 9.22
C GLY A 287 -10.11 -2.04 9.81
N THR A 288 -9.68 -3.09 10.52
CA THR A 288 -8.34 -3.18 11.12
C THR A 288 -7.29 -3.34 10.02
N MET A 289 -6.20 -2.59 10.13
CA MET A 289 -5.06 -2.67 9.22
C MET A 289 -3.91 -3.32 9.99
N GLN A 290 -3.44 -4.47 9.52
CA GLN A 290 -2.22 -5.08 10.05
C GLN A 290 -1.05 -4.62 9.18
N LEU A 291 -0.12 -3.87 9.79
CA LEU A 291 1.11 -3.41 9.16
C LEU A 291 2.29 -4.29 9.60
N TYR A 292 2.93 -4.94 8.63
CA TYR A 292 4.13 -5.74 8.82
C TYR A 292 5.39 -4.86 8.81
N ALA A 293 5.51 -3.94 9.76
CA ALA A 293 6.69 -3.09 9.91
C ALA A 293 7.01 -2.90 11.39
N ASP A 294 8.29 -2.76 11.73
CA ASP A 294 8.66 -2.41 13.09
C ASP A 294 8.29 -0.93 13.32
N ILE A 295 7.43 -0.67 14.31
CA ILE A 295 7.01 0.67 14.71
C ILE A 295 7.44 0.86 16.17
N GLY A 296 7.99 2.04 16.49
CA GLY A 296 8.36 2.41 17.84
C GLY A 296 9.81 2.08 18.24
N PRO A 297 10.23 2.47 19.47
CA PRO A 297 11.55 2.14 20.01
C PRO A 297 11.70 0.64 20.25
N GLN A 298 12.89 0.09 19.99
CA GLN A 298 13.17 -1.36 20.03
C GLN A 298 13.06 -2.04 21.41
N ALA A 299 12.80 -1.27 22.48
CA ALA A 299 12.74 -1.78 23.84
C ALA A 299 11.39 -1.44 24.50
N PRO A 300 10.48 -2.42 24.62
CA PRO A 300 9.39 -2.33 25.57
C PRO A 300 9.93 -2.72 26.95
N MET A 301 9.86 -1.80 27.91
CA MET A 301 9.88 -2.20 29.33
C MET A 301 8.44 -2.51 29.72
N ALA A 302 8.17 -3.62 30.42
CA ALA A 302 6.81 -4.00 30.83
C ALA A 302 6.10 -2.85 31.59
N ASP A 303 6.84 -2.10 32.39
CA ASP A 303 6.40 -0.89 33.08
C ASP A 303 5.97 0.26 32.15
N ALA A 304 6.38 0.26 30.88
CA ALA A 304 6.11 1.35 29.95
C ALA A 304 4.62 1.42 29.60
N ALA A 305 3.94 0.28 29.40
CA ALA A 305 2.51 0.27 29.07
C ALA A 305 1.66 0.85 30.20
N GLU A 306 1.95 0.44 31.43
CA GLU A 306 1.24 0.92 32.63
C GLU A 306 1.49 2.41 32.85
N ARG A 307 2.75 2.86 32.76
CA ARG A 307 3.10 4.29 32.90
C ARG A 307 2.50 5.15 31.78
N LEU A 308 2.46 4.66 30.54
CA LEU A 308 1.81 5.35 29.43
C LEU A 308 0.30 5.46 29.66
N GLY A 309 -0.33 4.39 30.14
CA GLY A 309 -1.75 4.38 30.50
C GLY A 309 -2.08 5.36 31.62
N GLN A 310 -1.28 5.38 32.69
CA GLN A 310 -1.44 6.31 33.81
C GLN A 310 -1.33 7.76 33.36
N ARG A 311 -0.26 8.12 32.62
CA ARG A 311 -0.07 9.48 32.09
C ARG A 311 -1.16 9.89 31.12
N LEU A 312 -1.61 8.98 30.25
CA LEU A 312 -2.72 9.25 29.35
C LEU A 312 -4.00 9.58 30.15
N GLN A 313 -4.25 8.83 31.22
CA GLN A 313 -5.40 9.08 32.10
C GLN A 313 -5.28 10.41 32.85
N GLU A 314 -4.07 10.80 33.29
CA GLU A 314 -3.82 12.11 33.91
C GLU A 314 -4.20 13.26 32.97
N HIS A 315 -3.72 13.23 31.72
CA HIS A 315 -4.04 14.24 30.72
C HIS A 315 -5.54 14.24 30.34
N LEU A 316 -6.17 13.07 30.20
CA LEU A 316 -7.61 12.98 29.96
C LEU A 316 -8.41 13.59 31.12
N ASN A 317 -8.04 13.29 32.35
CA ASN A 317 -8.71 13.84 33.54
C ASN A 317 -8.53 15.36 33.66
N ALA A 318 -7.32 15.87 33.38
CA ALA A 318 -7.04 17.30 33.37
C ALA A 318 -7.84 18.03 32.28
N ALA A 319 -7.89 17.48 31.06
CA ALA A 319 -8.70 18.03 29.98
C ALA A 319 -10.21 18.01 30.31
N ILE A 320 -10.73 16.91 30.87
CA ILE A 320 -12.11 16.80 31.34
C ILE A 320 -12.44 17.84 32.42
N HIS A 321 -11.50 18.11 33.32
CA HIS A 321 -11.68 19.13 34.35
C HIS A 321 -11.74 20.54 33.73
N LEU A 322 -10.87 20.84 32.77
CA LEU A 322 -10.89 22.09 32.01
C LEU A 322 -12.18 22.25 31.21
N GLU A 323 -12.70 21.17 30.61
CA GLU A 323 -13.99 21.16 29.92
C GLU A 323 -15.18 21.49 30.84
N LYS A 324 -15.11 21.14 32.13
CA LYS A 324 -16.13 21.56 33.11
C LYS A 324 -15.95 23.02 33.50
N LYS A 325 -14.71 23.46 33.75
CA LYS A 325 -14.40 24.83 34.16
C LYS A 325 -14.82 25.88 33.13
N VAL A 326 -14.69 25.56 31.84
CA VAL A 326 -15.06 26.50 30.77
C VAL A 326 -16.56 26.79 30.73
N LEU A 327 -17.40 25.88 31.23
CA LEU A 327 -18.86 26.12 31.28
C LEU A 327 -19.18 27.30 32.19
N GLU A 328 -18.52 27.38 33.34
CA GLU A 328 -18.65 28.51 34.29
C GLU A 328 -18.12 29.81 33.66
N LEU A 329 -16.99 29.75 32.95
CA LEU A 329 -16.40 30.92 32.27
C LEU A 329 -17.24 31.42 31.09
N LEU A 330 -18.13 30.59 30.56
CA LEU A 330 -19.01 30.92 29.44
C LEU A 330 -20.41 31.35 29.90
N GLU A 331 -20.71 31.34 31.20
CA GLU A 331 -21.95 31.90 31.73
C GLU A 331 -22.02 33.40 31.41
N GLY A 332 -22.95 33.79 30.53
CA GLY A 332 -23.10 35.16 30.03
C GLY A 332 -22.59 35.41 28.60
N HIS A 333 -22.01 34.41 27.93
CA HIS A 333 -21.59 34.49 26.53
C HIS A 333 -22.51 33.67 25.60
N GLU A 334 -23.65 34.24 25.19
CA GLU A 334 -24.68 33.57 24.38
C GLU A 334 -24.20 33.18 22.95
N ASP A 335 -23.17 33.85 22.42
CA ASP A 335 -22.65 33.63 21.06
C ASP A 335 -21.67 32.45 20.92
N VAL A 336 -21.33 31.76 22.02
CA VAL A 336 -20.38 30.64 21.97
C VAL A 336 -21.15 29.32 21.88
N PRO A 337 -20.96 28.49 20.83
CA PRO A 337 -21.70 27.23 20.69
C PRO A 337 -21.41 26.25 21.84
N GLN A 338 -22.28 26.25 22.85
CA GLN A 338 -22.13 25.58 24.14
C GLN A 338 -22.15 24.03 24.11
N ARG A 339 -22.17 23.36 22.96
CA ARG A 339 -22.23 21.87 22.91
C ARG A 339 -21.23 21.18 22.00
N LYS A 340 -20.50 21.92 21.15
CA LYS A 340 -19.63 21.29 20.13
C LYS A 340 -18.13 21.43 20.41
N TRP A 341 -17.69 22.31 21.32
CA TRP A 341 -16.27 22.71 21.39
C TRP A 341 -15.51 22.24 22.65
N HIS A 342 -16.18 21.70 23.67
CA HIS A 342 -15.58 21.42 24.99
C HIS A 342 -15.96 20.04 25.57
N SER A 343 -16.21 19.03 24.73
CA SER A 343 -16.49 17.66 25.23
C SER A 343 -15.62 16.62 24.53
N PHE A 344 -14.48 17.05 24.00
CA PHE A 344 -13.60 16.18 23.23
C PHE A 344 -12.86 15.19 24.13
N ALA A 345 -12.35 15.64 25.28
CA ALA A 345 -11.75 14.75 26.26
C ALA A 345 -12.80 13.80 26.86
N HIS A 346 -14.02 14.27 27.13
CA HIS A 346 -15.13 13.38 27.49
C HIS A 346 -15.46 12.35 26.40
N VAL A 347 -15.44 12.72 25.11
CA VAL A 347 -15.66 11.79 23.99
C VAL A 347 -14.53 10.78 23.89
N LEU A 348 -13.26 11.20 23.98
CA LEU A 348 -12.12 10.30 23.95
C LEU A 348 -12.11 9.35 25.17
N ALA A 349 -12.44 9.85 26.36
CA ALA A 349 -12.51 9.05 27.58
C ALA A 349 -13.77 8.18 27.67
N SER A 350 -14.78 8.40 26.82
CA SER A 350 -15.96 7.55 26.79
C SER A 350 -15.58 6.11 26.45
N GLN A 351 -16.15 5.16 27.19
CA GLN A 351 -15.78 3.75 27.07
C GLN A 351 -15.82 3.26 25.62
N GLY A 352 -14.70 2.68 25.19
CA GLY A 352 -14.55 2.11 23.86
C GLY A 352 -14.20 3.08 22.74
N THR A 353 -14.17 4.41 22.94
CA THR A 353 -13.81 5.34 21.86
C THR A 353 -12.35 5.22 21.46
N LEU A 354 -11.43 5.30 22.43
CA LEU A 354 -10.02 5.04 22.16
C LEU A 354 -9.81 3.56 21.82
N ASP A 355 -10.41 2.61 22.53
CA ASP A 355 -10.20 1.18 22.25
C ASP A 355 -10.63 0.73 20.85
N ARG A 356 -11.57 1.44 20.21
CA ARG A 356 -11.95 1.23 18.80
C ARG A 356 -10.93 1.76 17.80
N MET A 357 -10.03 2.65 18.24
CA MET A 357 -8.94 3.21 17.43
C MET A 357 -7.66 2.46 17.74
N ASP A 358 -7.46 1.31 17.10
CA ASP A 358 -6.32 0.41 17.32
C ASP A 358 -5.14 0.64 16.35
N ASN A 359 -5.26 1.61 15.44
CA ASN A 359 -4.29 1.90 14.40
C ASN A 359 -3.62 3.27 14.59
N VAL A 360 -2.29 3.26 14.72
CA VAL A 360 -1.44 4.47 14.82
C VAL A 360 -1.73 5.47 13.70
N HIS A 361 -1.77 5.02 12.45
CA HIS A 361 -1.97 5.88 11.28
C HIS A 361 -3.36 6.53 11.27
N SER A 362 -4.40 5.74 11.54
CA SER A 362 -5.78 6.25 11.63
C SER A 362 -5.91 7.31 12.72
N PHE A 363 -5.29 7.09 13.87
CA PHE A 363 -5.31 8.05 14.97
C PHE A 363 -4.50 9.32 14.66
N GLN A 364 -3.30 9.20 14.09
CA GLN A 364 -2.49 10.35 13.66
C GLN A 364 -3.22 11.21 12.62
N LYS A 365 -3.93 10.59 11.68
CA LYS A 365 -4.77 11.28 10.71
C LYS A 365 -5.92 12.02 11.40
N LEU A 366 -6.63 11.37 12.33
CA LEU A 366 -7.66 12.03 13.14
C LEU A 366 -7.09 13.25 13.88
N ALA A 367 -5.94 13.09 14.54
CA ALA A 367 -5.27 14.15 15.27
C ALA A 367 -4.90 15.34 14.37
N THR A 368 -4.29 15.07 13.22
CA THR A 368 -3.76 16.11 12.33
C THR A 368 -4.84 16.77 11.49
N GLN A 369 -5.83 16.03 11.01
CA GLN A 369 -6.85 16.55 10.09
C GLN A 369 -8.11 17.08 10.79
N TYR A 370 -8.37 16.66 12.03
CA TYR A 370 -9.58 17.06 12.76
C TYR A 370 -9.28 17.72 14.10
N ILE A 371 -8.50 17.08 14.98
CA ILE A 371 -8.28 17.58 16.35
C ILE A 371 -7.52 18.92 16.32
N ARG A 372 -6.35 18.96 15.68
CA ARG A 372 -5.49 20.15 15.64
C ARG A 372 -6.13 21.34 14.90
N PRO A 373 -6.78 21.17 13.73
CA PRO A 373 -7.47 22.27 13.07
C PRO A 373 -8.63 22.79 13.91
N MET A 374 -9.37 21.91 14.60
CA MET A 374 -10.44 22.31 15.51
C MET A 374 -9.90 23.15 16.67
N LEU A 375 -8.82 22.71 17.34
CA LEU A 375 -8.18 23.47 18.40
C LEU A 375 -7.69 24.84 17.90
N THR A 376 -7.13 24.88 16.69
CA THR A 376 -6.65 26.13 16.06
C THR A 376 -7.82 27.11 15.82
N ASN A 377 -8.94 26.62 15.29
CA ASN A 377 -10.16 27.41 15.08
C ASN A 377 -10.74 27.91 16.40
N LEU A 378 -10.81 27.05 17.42
CA LEU A 378 -11.23 27.42 18.77
C LEU A 378 -10.37 28.57 19.32
N GLY A 379 -9.05 28.46 19.21
CA GLY A 379 -8.13 29.52 19.63
C GLY A 379 -8.33 30.83 18.89
N GLN A 380 -8.65 30.78 17.59
CA GLN A 380 -8.94 31.99 16.81
C GLN A 380 -10.21 32.70 17.30
N LYS A 381 -11.28 31.95 17.57
CA LYS A 381 -12.55 32.51 18.05
C LYS A 381 -12.48 33.04 19.47
N LEU A 382 -11.70 32.40 20.34
CA LEU A 382 -11.50 32.90 21.71
C LEU A 382 -10.68 34.20 21.74
N LYS A 383 -9.73 34.38 20.80
CA LYS A 383 -9.00 35.66 20.66
C LYS A 383 -9.94 36.84 20.36
N GLU A 384 -10.99 36.63 19.58
CA GLU A 384 -11.98 37.67 19.25
C GLU A 384 -12.77 38.17 20.48
N LYS A 385 -12.79 37.40 21.57
CA LYS A 385 -13.49 37.76 22.81
C LYS A 385 -12.65 38.61 23.77
N ASN A 386 -11.35 38.82 23.50
CA ASN A 386 -10.44 39.64 24.31
C ASN A 386 -10.44 39.32 25.83
N SER A 387 -10.69 38.06 26.21
CA SER A 387 -10.63 37.61 27.62
C SER A 387 -9.33 36.86 27.89
N GLU A 388 -8.53 37.39 28.82
CA GLU A 388 -7.26 36.76 29.23
C GLU A 388 -7.49 35.41 29.91
N GLU A 389 -8.54 35.30 30.72
CA GLU A 389 -8.90 34.06 31.42
C GLU A 389 -9.31 32.93 30.47
N LEU A 390 -10.11 33.25 29.43
CA LEU A 390 -10.47 32.29 28.39
C LEU A 390 -9.26 31.88 27.53
N MET A 391 -8.34 32.81 27.28
CA MET A 391 -7.12 32.51 26.53
C MET A 391 -6.15 31.65 27.33
N GLU A 392 -6.06 31.84 28.65
CA GLU A 392 -5.25 30.97 29.52
C GLU A 392 -5.85 29.58 29.64
N TRP A 393 -7.18 29.48 29.82
CA TRP A 393 -7.89 28.20 29.74
C TRP A 393 -7.59 27.47 28.42
N TYR A 394 -7.64 28.17 27.29
CA TYR A 394 -7.38 27.59 25.98
C TYR A 394 -5.95 27.04 25.85
N ARG A 395 -4.95 27.75 26.39
CA ARG A 395 -3.55 27.28 26.38
C ARG A 395 -3.41 25.97 27.15
N LEU A 396 -3.97 25.91 28.35
CA LEU A 396 -3.96 24.71 29.19
C LEU A 396 -4.70 23.56 28.50
N TYR A 397 -5.92 23.80 28.03
CA TYR A 397 -6.74 22.78 27.36
C TYR A 397 -6.06 22.24 26.10
N ARG A 398 -5.48 23.11 25.28
CA ARG A 398 -4.70 22.70 24.10
C ARG A 398 -3.51 21.83 24.48
N ALA A 399 -2.77 22.20 25.53
CA ALA A 399 -1.62 21.42 26.00
C ALA A 399 -2.04 20.02 26.47
N GLU A 400 -3.15 19.92 27.20
CA GLU A 400 -3.68 18.63 27.65
C GLU A 400 -4.13 17.75 26.46
N ILE A 401 -4.86 18.29 25.49
CA ILE A 401 -5.30 17.52 24.31
C ILE A 401 -4.12 17.08 23.43
N GLU A 402 -3.10 17.93 23.23
CA GLU A 402 -1.88 17.50 22.54
C GLU A 402 -1.12 16.43 23.33
N GLY A 403 -1.12 16.51 24.66
CA GLY A 403 -0.60 15.47 25.55
C GLY A 403 -1.32 14.13 25.36
N VAL A 404 -2.66 14.14 25.32
CA VAL A 404 -3.48 12.97 25.00
C VAL A 404 -3.12 12.41 23.63
N CYS A 405 -3.02 13.24 22.59
CA CYS A 405 -2.69 12.79 21.25
C CYS A 405 -1.28 12.16 21.19
N GLY A 406 -0.28 12.78 21.83
CA GLY A 406 1.08 12.26 21.86
C GLY A 406 1.19 10.94 22.63
N LEU A 407 0.56 10.84 23.80
CA LEU A 407 0.61 9.64 24.62
C LEU A 407 -0.20 8.49 24.02
N TYR A 408 -1.38 8.78 23.46
CA TYR A 408 -2.17 7.74 22.82
C TYR A 408 -1.47 7.18 21.58
N THR A 409 -0.77 8.04 20.81
CA THR A 409 0.13 7.57 19.74
C THR A 409 1.18 6.59 20.28
N GLN A 410 1.85 6.91 21.40
CA GLN A 410 2.84 6.02 22.02
C GLN A 410 2.22 4.71 22.54
N VAL A 411 1.00 4.74 23.08
CA VAL A 411 0.25 3.55 23.49
C VAL A 411 0.01 2.64 22.30
N LEU A 412 -0.44 3.19 21.17
CA LEU A 412 -0.67 2.43 19.94
C LEU A 412 0.63 1.86 19.38
N GLU A 413 1.70 2.66 19.31
CA GLU A 413 3.02 2.20 18.87
C GLU A 413 3.53 1.05 19.75
N HIS A 414 3.37 1.14 21.08
CA HIS A 414 3.74 0.08 22.00
C HIS A 414 2.92 -1.21 21.76
N ARG A 415 1.60 -1.09 21.60
CA ARG A 415 0.71 -2.23 21.28
C ARG A 415 1.13 -2.90 19.98
N THR A 416 1.37 -2.11 18.92
CA THR A 416 1.86 -2.60 17.63
C THR A 416 3.22 -3.27 17.76
N HIS A 417 4.15 -2.69 18.53
CA HIS A 417 5.47 -3.29 18.75
C HIS A 417 5.39 -4.67 19.44
N VAL A 418 4.60 -4.78 20.52
CA VAL A 418 4.39 -6.06 21.23
C VAL A 418 3.78 -7.11 20.30
N HIS A 419 2.75 -6.72 19.54
CA HIS A 419 2.13 -7.60 18.55
C HIS A 419 3.14 -8.05 17.48
N ASN A 420 3.89 -7.12 16.89
CA ASN A 420 4.84 -7.41 15.83
C ASN A 420 6.01 -8.29 16.32
N ARG A 421 6.42 -8.16 17.58
CA ARG A 421 7.40 -9.08 18.19
C ARG A 421 6.86 -10.51 18.29
N HIS A 422 5.60 -10.68 18.68
CA HIS A 422 4.95 -11.99 18.73
C HIS A 422 4.86 -12.62 17.32
N LEU A 423 4.40 -11.83 16.33
CA LEU A 423 4.34 -12.26 14.93
C LEU A 423 5.72 -12.70 14.41
N LYS A 424 6.79 -11.93 14.71
CA LYS A 424 8.16 -12.31 14.32
C LYS A 424 8.56 -13.68 14.87
N GLY A 425 8.24 -13.97 16.13
CA GLY A 425 8.49 -15.28 16.74
C GLY A 425 7.78 -16.38 15.97
N GLN A 426 6.47 -16.22 15.75
CA GLN A 426 5.67 -17.19 15.00
C GLN A 426 6.18 -17.39 13.56
N ILE A 427 6.61 -16.33 12.88
CA ILE A 427 7.20 -16.42 11.54
C ILE A 427 8.51 -17.22 11.57
N ASN A 428 9.38 -16.98 12.55
CA ASN A 428 10.64 -17.72 12.69
C ASN A 428 10.39 -19.21 12.97
N ASP A 429 9.41 -19.53 13.80
CA ASP A 429 9.07 -20.92 14.14
C ASP A 429 8.51 -21.67 12.92
N LEU A 430 7.67 -21.00 12.11
CA LEU A 430 7.08 -21.58 10.91
C LEU A 430 8.03 -21.61 9.70
N CYS A 431 8.96 -20.65 9.64
CA CYS A 431 9.89 -20.49 8.54
C CYS A 431 11.28 -20.04 9.04
N PRO A 432 12.08 -20.98 9.59
CA PRO A 432 13.42 -20.70 10.12
C PRO A 432 14.33 -19.92 9.16
N ASP A 433 14.21 -20.12 7.85
CA ASP A 433 15.01 -19.42 6.84
C ASP A 433 14.84 -17.90 6.91
N LEU A 434 13.67 -17.40 7.36
CA LEU A 434 13.40 -15.97 7.53
C LEU A 434 14.04 -15.38 8.79
N THR A 435 14.64 -16.17 9.67
CA THR A 435 15.28 -15.69 10.91
C THR A 435 16.39 -14.68 10.61
N SER A 436 17.10 -14.82 9.48
CA SER A 436 18.14 -13.88 9.04
C SER A 436 17.62 -12.49 8.64
N SER A 437 16.31 -12.32 8.44
CA SER A 437 15.69 -11.02 8.20
C SER A 437 15.30 -10.35 9.53
N PRO A 438 15.99 -9.28 9.98
CA PRO A 438 15.78 -8.73 11.32
C PRO A 438 14.42 -8.05 11.53
N SER A 439 13.89 -7.34 10.52
CA SER A 439 12.61 -6.63 10.64
C SER A 439 11.42 -7.45 10.16
N LEU A 440 10.22 -7.12 10.68
CA LEU A 440 8.99 -7.81 10.26
C LEU A 440 8.71 -7.55 8.77
N ALA A 441 9.01 -6.33 8.29
CA ALA A 441 8.88 -5.96 6.89
C ALA A 441 9.78 -6.80 5.98
N GLN A 442 11.03 -7.02 6.38
CA GLN A 442 11.96 -7.83 5.60
C GLN A 442 11.52 -9.30 5.56
N LYS A 443 11.02 -9.85 6.68
CA LYS A 443 10.47 -11.22 6.72
C LYS A 443 9.28 -11.35 5.77
N ALA A 444 8.32 -10.43 5.86
CA ALA A 444 7.14 -10.43 5.01
C ALA A 444 7.48 -10.28 3.53
N LEU A 445 8.37 -9.35 3.18
CA LEU A 445 8.79 -9.17 1.79
C LEU A 445 9.55 -10.37 1.27
N ARG A 446 10.52 -10.90 2.02
CA ARG A 446 11.27 -12.08 1.57
C ARG A 446 10.35 -13.29 1.38
N ALA A 447 9.33 -13.46 2.23
CA ALA A 447 8.32 -14.49 2.03
C ALA A 447 7.55 -14.30 0.72
N VAL A 448 7.05 -13.09 0.46
CA VAL A 448 6.31 -12.76 -0.79
C VAL A 448 7.21 -12.91 -2.02
N LEU A 449 8.43 -12.41 -1.98
CA LEU A 449 9.38 -12.51 -3.09
C LEU A 449 9.73 -13.96 -3.45
N ASN A 450 9.72 -14.87 -2.47
CA ASN A 450 9.96 -16.29 -2.68
C ASN A 450 8.71 -17.07 -3.15
N THR A 451 7.56 -16.42 -3.37
CA THR A 451 6.41 -17.07 -4.03
C THR A 451 6.55 -17.14 -5.55
N GLY A 452 7.57 -16.48 -6.11
CA GLY A 452 7.82 -16.43 -7.55
C GLY A 452 7.19 -15.25 -8.27
N VAL A 453 6.70 -14.21 -7.57
CA VAL A 453 6.25 -12.97 -8.22
C VAL A 453 7.41 -12.22 -8.88
N ASP A 454 7.09 -11.48 -9.94
CA ASP A 454 8.07 -10.70 -10.70
C ASP A 454 8.38 -9.36 -10.05
N ALA A 455 7.44 -8.79 -9.29
CA ALA A 455 7.68 -7.60 -8.49
C ALA A 455 6.74 -7.48 -7.28
N VAL A 456 7.09 -6.63 -6.33
CA VAL A 456 6.25 -6.19 -5.21
C VAL A 456 6.11 -4.68 -5.22
N ALA A 457 4.91 -4.15 -5.02
CA ALA A 457 4.66 -2.73 -4.81
C ALA A 457 4.41 -2.45 -3.32
N CYS A 458 5.35 -1.79 -2.67
CA CYS A 458 5.36 -1.58 -1.22
C CYS A 458 4.93 -0.17 -0.86
N ALA A 459 3.82 -0.03 -0.16
CA ALA A 459 3.46 1.23 0.49
C ALA A 459 4.25 1.33 1.80
N MET A 460 4.96 2.44 2.00
CA MET A 460 5.70 2.70 3.23
C MET A 460 5.46 4.12 3.72
N PRO A 461 5.15 4.31 5.01
CA PRO A 461 4.79 5.62 5.54
C PRO A 461 6.01 6.51 5.80
N THR A 462 7.23 5.98 5.90
CA THR A 462 8.41 6.78 6.26
C THR A 462 9.70 6.40 5.51
N PRO A 463 10.65 7.33 5.35
CA PRO A 463 11.97 7.04 4.77
C PRO A 463 12.76 5.99 5.58
N ARG A 464 12.53 5.92 6.90
CA ARG A 464 13.19 4.96 7.78
C ARG A 464 12.87 3.53 7.38
N HIS A 465 11.59 3.23 7.17
CA HIS A 465 11.16 1.89 6.73
C HIS A 465 11.79 1.54 5.38
N PHE A 466 11.91 2.53 4.49
CA PHE A 466 12.54 2.31 3.20
C PHE A 466 14.05 2.06 3.32
N LYS A 467 14.75 2.83 4.16
CA LYS A 467 16.17 2.64 4.46
C LYS A 467 16.47 1.25 5.02
N GLU A 468 15.63 0.76 5.92
CA GLU A 468 15.74 -0.60 6.46
C GLU A 468 15.61 -1.67 5.37
N LEU A 469 14.79 -1.46 4.34
CA LEU A 469 14.69 -2.39 3.20
C LEU A 469 15.90 -2.33 2.28
N VAL A 470 16.33 -1.12 1.91
CA VAL A 470 17.47 -0.91 1.00
C VAL A 470 18.76 -1.46 1.60
N GLN A 471 18.98 -1.25 2.90
CA GLN A 471 20.19 -1.74 3.59
C GLN A 471 20.31 -3.26 3.58
N PHE A 472 19.19 -3.99 3.49
CA PHE A 472 19.14 -5.45 3.51
C PHE A 472 18.71 -6.07 2.17
N HIS A 473 18.72 -5.28 1.08
CA HIS A 473 18.21 -5.71 -0.23
C HIS A 473 18.82 -7.03 -0.71
N GLY A 474 20.10 -7.28 -0.44
CA GLY A 474 20.78 -8.51 -0.86
C GLY A 474 20.15 -9.78 -0.27
N ALA A 475 19.79 -9.74 1.02
CA ALA A 475 19.23 -10.86 1.76
C ALA A 475 17.74 -11.09 1.50
N LEU A 476 17.02 -10.09 0.97
CA LEU A 476 15.60 -10.25 0.58
C LEU A 476 15.40 -11.31 -0.51
N TRP A 477 16.45 -11.63 -1.26
CA TRP A 477 16.44 -12.60 -2.36
C TRP A 477 17.03 -13.95 -2.00
N ASP A 478 17.48 -14.12 -0.76
CA ASP A 478 17.98 -15.40 -0.32
C ASP A 478 16.85 -16.42 -0.39
N PRO A 479 17.08 -17.59 -1.04
CA PRO A 479 16.06 -18.62 -1.18
C PRO A 479 15.44 -18.97 0.18
N VAL A 480 14.14 -19.23 0.17
CA VAL A 480 13.41 -19.79 1.29
C VAL A 480 12.93 -21.18 0.88
N ASP A 481 13.15 -22.17 1.75
CA ASP A 481 12.67 -23.52 1.52
C ASP A 481 11.15 -23.52 1.23
N ARG A 482 10.75 -24.26 0.18
CA ARG A 482 9.37 -24.24 -0.30
C ARG A 482 8.39 -24.84 0.72
N LEU A 483 8.81 -25.82 1.51
CA LEU A 483 7.94 -26.43 2.52
C LEU A 483 7.75 -25.48 3.70
N GLN A 484 8.83 -24.83 4.16
CA GLN A 484 8.77 -23.78 5.18
C GLN A 484 7.87 -22.61 4.72
N LEU A 485 8.06 -22.13 3.49
CA LEU A 485 7.27 -21.03 2.95
C LEU A 485 5.78 -21.40 2.83
N ARG A 486 5.45 -22.60 2.33
CA ARG A 486 4.06 -23.08 2.29
C ARG A 486 3.50 -23.27 3.70
N GLY A 487 4.29 -23.69 4.67
CA GLY A 487 3.90 -23.80 6.07
C GLY A 487 3.56 -22.45 6.71
N LEU A 488 4.40 -21.43 6.47
CA LEU A 488 4.14 -20.06 6.90
C LEU A 488 2.88 -19.49 6.25
N LEU A 489 2.82 -19.51 4.94
CA LEU A 489 1.75 -18.89 4.16
C LEU A 489 0.42 -19.64 4.32
N GLY A 490 0.46 -20.96 4.50
CA GLY A 490 -0.71 -21.84 4.63
C GLY A 490 -1.33 -21.89 6.01
N ASN A 491 -0.58 -21.53 7.05
CA ASN A 491 -1.13 -21.29 8.37
C ASN A 491 -1.82 -19.91 8.39
N GLY A 492 -2.99 -19.84 7.73
CA GLY A 492 -3.82 -18.64 7.54
C GLY A 492 -4.39 -18.01 8.82
N ARG A 493 -3.76 -18.29 9.97
CA ARG A 493 -3.94 -17.64 11.26
C ARG A 493 -2.59 -17.70 11.97
N ILE A 494 -1.66 -16.81 11.60
CA ILE A 494 -0.71 -16.34 12.61
C ILE A 494 -1.60 -15.78 13.72
N LYS A 495 -1.76 -16.56 14.80
CA LYS A 495 -2.83 -16.33 15.77
C LYS A 495 -2.56 -15.00 16.46
N HIS A 496 -3.52 -14.09 16.34
CA HIS A 496 -3.63 -12.95 17.24
C HIS A 496 -3.66 -13.50 18.68
N PRO A 497 -2.80 -13.02 19.59
CA PRO A 497 -2.99 -13.29 21.01
C PRO A 497 -4.31 -12.72 21.50
#